data_AF-A0A2N5G9E4-F1
#
_entry.id   AF-A0A2N5G9E4-F1
#
_cell.length_a   1.000
_cell.length_b   1.000
_cell.length_c   1.000
_cell.angle_alpha   90.00
_cell.angle_beta   90.00
_cell.angle_gamma   90.00
#
_symmetry.space_group_name_H-M   'P 1'
#
loop_
_entity.id
_entity.type
_entity.pdbx_description
1 polymer ?
#
loop_
_entity_poly.entity_id
_entity_poly.type
_entity_poly.pdbx_seq_one_letter_code
_entity_poly.pdbx_strand_id
1 'polypeptide(L)'
;MNSISTVAKYLTENANSLAIEIVDEILDKFEFTVPEEEIKQAIVVYKEFIGFLGQALISTEMKVPDGLIEWSKRNGEREAALMGRISSIIGRYPDTRLVFSERINKIILSFGLSAEDVIFVNKRLNLMLDISITETIIAFERLTDNILKTRQGQINELSAPIVPIQEGVAVLPLIGSVDFERAEHLLNKVVPKIPQLRVECLIIDFSGIVTIDAEVAGHIFNIYDVLRLLGINVIMTGIRPELATKVVHRGIDFSSFTTYSNVMQAIESIK
;
A
#
# COMPACT_ATOMS: atom_id res chain seq x y z
N MET A 1 40.85 -27.46 -4.33
CA MET A 1 39.57 -26.77 -4.48
C MET A 1 39.28 -26.64 -5.96
N ASN A 2 38.06 -26.89 -6.42
CA ASN A 2 37.67 -26.58 -7.81
C ASN A 2 37.74 -25.05 -8.01
N SER A 3 38.05 -24.58 -9.22
CA SER A 3 38.17 -23.16 -9.57
C SER A 3 36.91 -22.36 -9.20
N ILE A 4 35.72 -22.95 -9.34
CA ILE A 4 34.45 -22.35 -8.88
C ILE A 4 34.43 -22.11 -7.37
N SER A 5 34.89 -23.08 -6.56
CA SER A 5 34.92 -22.91 -5.10
C SER A 5 35.90 -21.81 -4.66
N THR A 6 36.96 -21.59 -5.43
CA THR A 6 37.93 -20.51 -5.19
C THR A 6 37.29 -19.15 -5.50
N VAL A 7 36.55 -19.04 -6.61
CA VAL A 7 35.76 -17.84 -6.93
C VAL A 7 34.70 -17.58 -5.87
N ALA A 8 33.94 -18.60 -5.45
CA ALA A 8 32.92 -18.50 -4.43
C ALA A 8 33.48 -17.93 -3.11
N LYS A 9 34.63 -18.47 -2.68
CA LYS A 9 35.36 -17.99 -1.51
C LYS A 9 35.82 -16.54 -1.69
N TYR A 10 36.42 -16.21 -2.84
CA TYR A 10 36.87 -14.84 -3.14
C TYR A 10 35.73 -13.83 -3.09
N LEU A 11 34.59 -14.13 -3.71
CA LEU A 11 33.40 -13.27 -3.68
C LEU A 11 32.92 -13.05 -2.24
N THR A 12 32.90 -14.10 -1.42
CA THR A 12 32.43 -14.02 -0.04
C THR A 12 33.37 -13.18 0.83
N GLU A 13 34.68 -13.40 0.73
CA GLU A 13 35.71 -12.69 1.52
C GLU A 13 35.86 -11.22 1.12
N ASN A 14 35.61 -10.90 -0.16
CA ASN A 14 35.78 -9.55 -0.71
C ASN A 14 34.45 -8.84 -1.00
N ALA A 15 33.32 -9.35 -0.49
CA ALA A 15 31.98 -8.84 -0.82
C ALA A 15 31.84 -7.34 -0.54
N ASN A 16 32.47 -6.83 0.53
CA ASN A 16 32.40 -5.42 0.89
C ASN A 16 33.17 -4.51 -0.07
N SER A 17 34.41 -4.84 -0.40
CA SER A 17 35.21 -4.04 -1.33
C SER A 17 34.61 -4.07 -2.73
N LEU A 18 34.18 -5.25 -3.19
CA LEU A 18 33.51 -5.41 -4.47
C LEU A 18 32.21 -4.61 -4.55
N ALA A 19 31.43 -4.54 -3.46
CA ALA A 19 30.22 -3.73 -3.42
C ALA A 19 30.52 -2.23 -3.57
N ILE A 20 31.57 -1.73 -2.90
CA ILE A 20 32.01 -0.33 -3.04
C ILE A 20 32.40 -0.05 -4.49
N GLU A 21 33.27 -0.88 -5.07
CA GLU A 21 33.73 -0.74 -6.46
C GLU A 21 32.55 -0.75 -7.46
N ILE A 22 31.56 -1.63 -7.25
CA ILE A 22 30.37 -1.70 -8.10
C ILE A 22 29.52 -0.44 -7.96
N VAL A 23 29.33 0.07 -6.74
CA VAL A 23 28.58 1.31 -6.51
C VAL A 23 29.29 2.48 -7.20
N ASP A 24 30.60 2.60 -7.05
CA ASP A 24 31.38 3.65 -7.70
C ASP A 24 31.25 3.59 -9.24
N GLU A 25 31.36 2.40 -9.84
CA GLU A 25 31.15 2.20 -11.28
C GLU A 25 29.73 2.54 -11.76
N ILE A 26 28.71 2.32 -10.91
CA ILE A 26 27.31 2.68 -11.22
C ILE A 26 27.14 4.20 -11.13
N LEU A 27 27.73 4.84 -10.13
CA LEU A 27 27.65 6.30 -9.96
C LEU A 27 28.28 7.05 -11.14
N ASP A 28 29.38 6.53 -11.70
CA ASP A 28 30.00 7.08 -12.92
C ASP A 28 29.08 7.05 -14.15
N LYS A 29 28.03 6.21 -14.15
CA LYS A 29 27.05 6.11 -15.23
C LYS A 29 25.86 7.06 -15.06
N PHE A 30 25.70 7.70 -13.91
CA PHE A 30 24.57 8.59 -13.64
C PHE A 30 24.93 10.06 -13.86
N GLU A 31 24.09 10.79 -14.58
CA GLU A 31 24.24 12.23 -14.84
C GLU A 31 23.80 13.11 -13.66
N PHE A 32 23.37 12.52 -12.55
CA PHE A 32 22.82 13.22 -11.38
C PHE A 32 23.49 12.76 -10.08
N THR A 33 23.50 13.65 -9.09
CA THR A 33 24.05 13.34 -7.77
C THR A 33 23.09 12.44 -6.97
N VAL A 34 23.62 11.30 -6.49
CA VAL A 34 22.90 10.38 -5.60
C VAL A 34 23.16 10.77 -4.14
N PRO A 35 22.13 10.83 -3.27
CA PRO A 35 22.33 11.10 -1.85
C PRO A 35 23.27 10.10 -1.15
N GLU A 36 24.10 10.58 -0.21
CA GLU A 36 25.06 9.71 0.51
C GLU A 36 24.40 8.52 1.22
N GLU A 37 23.20 8.71 1.77
CA GLU A 37 22.47 7.63 2.44
C GLU A 37 22.00 6.54 1.45
N GLU A 38 21.63 6.92 0.22
CA GLU A 38 21.32 5.95 -0.84
C GLU A 38 22.58 5.17 -1.25
N ILE A 39 23.73 5.85 -1.34
CA ILE A 39 25.02 5.22 -1.65
C ILE A 39 25.40 4.21 -0.57
N LYS A 40 25.37 4.61 0.71
CA LYS A 40 25.65 3.72 1.85
C LYS A 40 24.72 2.51 1.84
N GLN A 41 23.43 2.74 1.58
CA GLN A 41 22.45 1.67 1.52
C GLN A 41 22.68 0.72 0.34
N ALA A 42 23.09 1.24 -0.83
CA ALA A 42 23.43 0.43 -1.99
C ALA A 42 24.63 -0.49 -1.72
N ILE A 43 25.67 0.01 -1.06
CA ILE A 43 26.85 -0.79 -0.67
C ILE A 43 26.43 -1.97 0.21
N VAL A 44 25.57 -1.74 1.20
CA VAL A 44 25.07 -2.82 2.07
C VAL A 44 24.31 -3.88 1.27
N VAL A 45 23.38 -3.45 0.40
CA VAL A 45 22.57 -4.35 -0.43
C VAL A 45 23.46 -5.16 -1.37
N TYR A 46 24.41 -4.53 -2.05
CA TYR A 46 25.28 -5.20 -3.00
C TYR A 46 26.26 -6.15 -2.33
N LYS A 47 26.78 -5.80 -1.15
CA LYS A 47 27.60 -6.70 -0.33
C LYS A 47 26.83 -7.98 0.00
N GLU A 48 25.59 -7.85 0.46
CA GLU A 48 24.75 -9.00 0.80
C GLU A 48 24.45 -9.86 -0.44
N PHE A 49 24.14 -9.23 -1.58
CA PHE A 49 23.93 -9.93 -2.85
C PHE A 49 25.17 -10.72 -3.31
N ILE A 50 26.36 -10.13 -3.22
CA ILE A 50 27.63 -10.80 -3.56
C ILE A 50 27.88 -11.99 -2.61
N GLY A 51 27.55 -11.84 -1.33
CA GLY A 51 27.60 -12.94 -0.35
C GLY A 51 26.68 -14.10 -0.75
N PHE A 52 25.43 -13.80 -1.13
CA PHE A 52 24.51 -14.81 -1.67
C PHE A 52 25.09 -15.47 -2.94
N LEU A 53 25.71 -14.70 -3.83
CA LEU A 53 26.30 -15.26 -5.06
C LEU A 53 27.43 -16.24 -4.72
N GLY A 54 28.31 -15.85 -3.79
CA GLY A 54 29.37 -16.73 -3.27
C GLY A 54 28.81 -18.05 -2.74
N GLN A 55 27.76 -17.99 -1.91
CA GLN A 55 27.08 -19.20 -1.40
C GLN A 55 26.47 -20.04 -2.51
N ALA A 56 25.80 -19.41 -3.47
CA ALA A 56 25.10 -20.09 -4.55
C ALA A 56 26.06 -20.89 -5.44
N LEU A 57 27.28 -20.37 -5.68
CA LEU A 57 28.30 -21.04 -6.49
C LEU A 57 28.87 -22.32 -5.86
N ILE A 58 28.66 -22.56 -4.57
CA ILE A 58 29.11 -23.78 -3.89
C ILE A 58 28.23 -24.99 -4.28
N SER A 59 26.96 -24.76 -4.61
CA SER A 59 26.01 -25.81 -4.98
C SER A 59 25.92 -25.99 -6.50
N THR A 60 25.91 -27.24 -6.97
CA THR A 60 25.68 -27.57 -8.39
C THR A 60 24.22 -27.46 -8.81
N GLU A 61 23.27 -27.41 -7.87
CA GLU A 61 21.86 -27.22 -8.18
C GLU A 61 21.59 -25.78 -8.61
N MET A 62 20.86 -25.62 -9.72
CA MET A 62 20.47 -24.31 -10.26
C MET A 62 19.31 -23.71 -9.45
N LYS A 63 19.59 -23.31 -8.21
CA LYS A 63 18.66 -22.65 -7.28
C LYS A 63 19.30 -21.40 -6.69
N VAL A 64 18.44 -20.51 -6.17
CA VAL A 64 18.86 -19.38 -5.35
C VAL A 64 19.17 -19.85 -3.93
N PRO A 65 20.12 -19.21 -3.22
CA PRO A 65 20.45 -19.55 -1.85
C PRO A 65 19.29 -19.19 -0.91
N ASP A 66 19.22 -19.90 0.21
CA ASP A 66 18.26 -19.62 1.27
C ASP A 66 18.38 -18.16 1.73
N GLY A 67 17.23 -17.50 1.90
CA GLY A 67 17.16 -16.11 2.33
C GLY A 67 17.27 -15.07 1.22
N LEU A 68 17.70 -15.38 -0.02
CA LEU A 68 17.73 -14.39 -1.11
C LEU A 68 16.34 -13.80 -1.40
N ILE A 69 15.32 -14.67 -1.41
CA ILE A 69 13.93 -14.27 -1.68
C ILE A 69 13.44 -13.31 -0.59
N GLU A 70 13.54 -13.71 0.68
CA GLU A 70 13.11 -12.87 1.82
C GLU A 70 13.92 -11.56 1.89
N TRP A 71 15.21 -11.62 1.58
CA TRP A 71 16.04 -10.43 1.48
C TRP A 71 15.57 -9.49 0.35
N SER A 72 15.24 -10.03 -0.82
CA SER A 72 14.74 -9.25 -1.96
C SER A 72 13.38 -8.61 -1.65
N LYS A 73 12.49 -9.35 -0.99
CA LYS A 73 11.21 -8.80 -0.51
C LYS A 73 11.42 -7.62 0.43
N ARG A 74 12.31 -7.75 1.42
CA ARG A 74 12.64 -6.65 2.35
C ARG A 74 13.16 -5.40 1.64
N ASN A 75 13.93 -5.55 0.56
CA ASN A 75 14.39 -4.40 -0.23
C ASN A 75 13.20 -3.66 -0.88
N GLY A 76 12.24 -4.41 -1.44
CA GLY A 76 11.02 -3.83 -2.03
C GLY A 76 10.12 -3.19 -0.98
N GLU A 77 9.92 -3.86 0.13
CA GLU A 77 9.13 -3.36 1.27
C GLU A 77 9.73 -2.08 1.86
N ARG A 78 11.06 -1.98 1.95
CA ARG A 78 11.72 -0.76 2.44
C ARG A 78 11.40 0.46 1.58
N GLU A 79 11.52 0.33 0.25
CA GLU A 79 11.23 1.43 -0.66
C GLU A 79 9.73 1.81 -0.61
N ALA A 80 8.84 0.81 -0.54
CA ALA A 80 7.40 1.06 -0.42
C ALA A 80 7.03 1.74 0.91
N ALA A 81 7.67 1.36 2.02
CA ALA A 81 7.45 1.99 3.33
C ALA A 81 7.86 3.48 3.35
N LEU A 82 8.83 3.87 2.53
CA LEU A 82 9.25 5.26 2.34
C LEU A 82 8.36 6.04 1.36
N MET A 83 7.29 5.43 0.84
CA MET A 83 6.47 5.97 -0.25
C MET A 83 7.30 6.32 -1.50
N GLY A 84 8.33 5.51 -1.76
CA GLY A 84 9.13 5.60 -2.97
C GLY A 84 8.32 5.24 -4.22
N ARG A 85 8.99 5.21 -5.37
CA ARG A 85 8.36 4.83 -6.65
C ARG A 85 9.04 3.59 -7.20
N ILE A 86 8.28 2.65 -7.74
CA ILE A 86 8.85 1.45 -8.38
C ILE A 86 9.83 1.79 -9.51
N SER A 87 9.67 2.95 -10.16
CA SER A 87 10.58 3.45 -11.18
C SER A 87 11.97 3.81 -10.65
N SER A 88 12.14 4.12 -9.35
CA SER A 88 13.46 4.31 -8.74
C SER A 88 14.27 3.01 -8.73
N ILE A 89 13.58 1.87 -8.59
CA ILE A 89 14.17 0.53 -8.61
C ILE A 89 14.40 0.07 -10.05
N ILE A 90 13.35 0.05 -10.88
CA ILE A 90 13.40 -0.50 -12.24
C ILE A 90 14.28 0.34 -13.15
N GLY A 91 14.26 1.67 -13.01
CA GLY A 91 15.01 2.57 -13.88
C GLY A 91 16.53 2.39 -13.76
N ARG A 92 17.03 2.00 -12.59
CA ARG A 92 18.47 1.80 -12.33
C ARG A 92 18.92 0.35 -12.57
N TYR A 93 17.98 -0.59 -12.71
CA TYR A 93 18.29 -2.02 -12.76
C TYR A 93 19.11 -2.45 -13.99
N PRO A 94 18.85 -1.97 -15.23
CA PRO A 94 19.64 -2.37 -16.39
C PRO A 94 21.13 -2.04 -16.25
N ASP A 95 21.45 -0.82 -15.83
CA ASP A 95 22.84 -0.38 -15.64
C ASP A 95 23.51 -1.14 -14.49
N THR A 96 22.79 -1.30 -13.37
CA THR A 96 23.24 -2.11 -12.24
C THR A 96 23.58 -3.54 -12.67
N ARG A 97 22.69 -4.19 -13.45
CA ARG A 97 22.90 -5.55 -13.97
C ARG A 97 24.15 -5.62 -14.84
N LEU A 98 24.35 -4.65 -15.73
CA LEU A 98 25.51 -4.62 -16.62
C LEU A 98 26.80 -4.50 -15.82
N VAL A 99 26.87 -3.57 -14.87
CA VAL A 99 28.05 -3.39 -14.01
C VAL A 99 28.36 -4.65 -13.20
N PHE A 100 27.35 -5.24 -12.56
CA PHE A 100 27.51 -6.51 -11.85
C PHE A 100 28.05 -7.61 -12.78
N SER A 101 27.47 -7.76 -13.97
CA SER A 101 27.86 -8.80 -14.93
C SER A 101 29.30 -8.61 -15.39
N GLU A 102 29.68 -7.39 -15.78
CA GLU A 102 31.05 -7.06 -16.20
C GLU A 102 32.05 -7.31 -15.07
N ARG A 103 31.74 -6.89 -13.85
CA ARG A 103 32.62 -7.06 -12.70
C ARG A 103 32.82 -8.53 -12.34
N ILE A 104 31.74 -9.31 -12.28
CA ILE A 104 31.84 -10.75 -12.02
C ILE A 104 32.57 -11.47 -13.16
N ASN A 105 32.36 -11.06 -14.42
CA ASN A 105 33.09 -11.61 -15.56
C ASN A 105 34.60 -11.36 -15.49
N LYS A 106 35.03 -10.15 -15.12
CA LYS A 106 36.46 -9.84 -14.90
C LYS A 106 37.07 -10.75 -13.83
N ILE A 107 36.35 -10.98 -12.73
CA ILE A 107 36.79 -11.85 -11.63
C ILE A 107 36.92 -13.30 -12.13
N ILE A 108 35.88 -13.89 -12.73
CA ILE A 108 35.97 -15.30 -13.13
C ILE A 108 37.06 -15.56 -14.19
N LEU A 109 37.32 -14.59 -15.07
CA LEU A 109 38.41 -14.68 -16.05
C LEU A 109 39.78 -14.64 -15.38
N SER A 110 39.98 -13.86 -14.30
CA SER A 110 41.25 -13.82 -13.58
C SER A 110 41.59 -15.11 -12.85
N PHE A 111 40.59 -15.97 -12.58
CA PHE A 111 40.78 -17.29 -11.97
C PHE A 111 40.97 -18.43 -12.99
N GLY A 112 40.99 -18.13 -14.29
CA GLY A 112 41.25 -19.13 -15.33
C GLY A 112 40.20 -20.23 -15.42
N LEU A 113 38.92 -19.89 -15.19
CA LEU A 113 37.81 -20.85 -15.28
C LEU A 113 37.66 -21.41 -16.70
N SER A 114 37.17 -22.64 -16.80
CA SER A 114 36.80 -23.23 -18.09
C SER A 114 35.58 -22.51 -18.70
N ALA A 115 35.37 -22.64 -20.00
CA ALA A 115 34.19 -22.06 -20.65
C ALA A 115 32.87 -22.57 -20.04
N GLU A 116 32.83 -23.84 -19.63
CA GLU A 116 31.68 -24.45 -18.96
C GLU A 116 31.43 -23.81 -17.58
N ASP A 117 32.49 -23.61 -16.78
CA ASP A 117 32.39 -22.96 -15.47
C ASP A 117 31.99 -21.48 -15.60
N VAL A 118 32.49 -20.77 -16.62
CA VAL A 118 32.10 -19.38 -16.91
C VAL A 118 30.60 -19.29 -17.21
N ILE A 119 30.09 -20.22 -18.03
CA ILE A 119 28.65 -20.31 -18.34
C ILE A 119 27.85 -20.61 -17.08
N PHE A 120 28.33 -21.51 -16.22
CA PHE A 120 27.68 -21.86 -14.96
C PHE A 120 27.55 -20.64 -14.03
N VAL A 121 28.65 -19.89 -13.82
CA VAL A 121 28.62 -18.69 -12.96
C VAL A 121 27.69 -17.63 -13.54
N ASN A 122 27.75 -17.37 -14.84
CA ASN A 122 26.88 -16.40 -15.50
C ASN A 122 25.40 -16.78 -15.41
N LYS A 123 25.06 -18.05 -15.63
CA LYS A 123 23.68 -18.55 -15.45
C LYS A 123 23.20 -18.34 -14.01
N ARG A 124 24.07 -18.59 -13.02
CA ARG A 124 23.74 -18.37 -11.61
C ARG A 124 23.49 -16.90 -11.31
N LEU A 125 24.40 -16.02 -11.73
CA LEU A 125 24.27 -14.57 -11.53
C LEU A 125 22.98 -14.04 -12.14
N ASN A 126 22.71 -14.39 -13.40
CA ASN A 126 21.51 -13.96 -14.11
C ASN A 126 20.23 -14.42 -13.38
N LEU A 127 20.15 -15.70 -13.02
CA LEU A 127 19.02 -16.25 -12.28
C LEU A 127 18.78 -15.50 -10.96
N MET A 128 19.86 -15.24 -10.21
CA MET A 128 19.76 -14.53 -8.93
C MET A 128 19.31 -13.07 -9.10
N LEU A 129 19.86 -12.35 -10.09
CA LEU A 129 19.44 -10.99 -10.38
C LEU A 129 17.97 -10.94 -10.80
N ASP A 130 17.53 -11.85 -11.67
CA ASP A 130 16.16 -11.93 -12.18
C ASP A 130 15.16 -12.24 -11.06
N ILE A 131 15.48 -13.20 -10.19
CA ILE A 131 14.65 -13.51 -9.03
C ILE A 131 14.63 -12.33 -8.05
N SER A 132 15.80 -11.73 -7.80
CA SER A 132 15.89 -10.64 -6.83
C SER A 132 15.08 -9.42 -7.25
N ILE A 133 15.19 -8.97 -8.51
CA ILE A 133 14.40 -7.84 -9.00
C ILE A 133 12.91 -8.17 -9.01
N THR A 134 12.53 -9.38 -9.40
CA THR A 134 11.13 -9.82 -9.46
C THR A 134 10.49 -9.82 -8.07
N GLU A 135 11.13 -10.44 -7.09
CA GLU A 135 10.63 -10.48 -5.70
C GLU A 135 10.60 -9.09 -5.07
N THR A 136 11.58 -8.24 -5.38
CA THR A 136 11.61 -6.83 -4.95
C THR A 136 10.39 -6.07 -5.50
N ILE A 137 10.09 -6.19 -6.80
CA ILE A 137 8.95 -5.53 -7.44
C ILE A 137 7.63 -6.01 -6.84
N ILE A 138 7.44 -7.34 -6.74
CA ILE A 138 6.22 -7.93 -6.20
C ILE A 138 5.98 -7.49 -4.75
N ALA A 139 7.03 -7.46 -3.92
CA ALA A 139 6.92 -7.04 -2.53
C ALA A 139 6.60 -5.54 -2.41
N PHE A 140 7.23 -4.69 -3.24
CA PHE A 140 6.93 -3.27 -3.32
C PHE A 140 5.45 -3.02 -3.67
N GLU A 141 4.95 -3.66 -4.73
CA GLU A 141 3.56 -3.51 -5.17
C GLU A 141 2.58 -3.96 -4.10
N ARG A 142 2.80 -5.14 -3.51
CA ARG A 142 1.95 -5.66 -2.43
C ARG A 142 1.89 -4.73 -1.23
N LEU A 143 3.03 -4.21 -0.77
CA LEU A 143 3.04 -3.32 0.39
C LEU A 143 2.40 -1.97 0.05
N THR A 144 2.66 -1.43 -1.14
CA THR A 144 2.05 -0.18 -1.62
C THR A 144 0.53 -0.31 -1.67
N ASP A 145 0.01 -1.39 -2.26
CA ASP A 145 -1.43 -1.68 -2.32
C ASP A 145 -2.04 -1.80 -0.92
N ASN A 146 -1.35 -2.47 0.00
CA ASN A 146 -1.81 -2.59 1.38
C ASN A 146 -1.86 -1.22 2.08
N ILE A 147 -0.82 -0.39 1.93
CA ILE A 147 -0.78 0.97 2.49
C ILE A 147 -1.94 1.80 1.91
N LEU A 148 -2.17 1.74 0.60
CA LEU A 148 -3.26 2.46 -0.06
C LEU A 148 -4.63 2.01 0.44
N LYS A 149 -4.86 0.69 0.53
CA LYS A 149 -6.11 0.13 1.07
C LYS A 149 -6.36 0.53 2.52
N THR A 150 -5.33 0.43 3.37
CA THR A 150 -5.45 0.85 4.77
C THR A 150 -5.75 2.35 4.89
N ARG A 151 -5.08 3.19 4.10
CA ARG A 151 -5.35 4.64 4.08
C ARG A 151 -6.77 4.95 3.60
N GLN A 152 -7.24 4.28 2.56
CA GLN A 152 -8.62 4.45 2.08
C GLN A 152 -9.64 4.02 3.15
N GLY A 153 -9.38 2.89 3.84
CA GLY A 153 -10.20 2.44 4.96
C GLY A 153 -10.26 3.46 6.10
N GLN A 154 -9.11 4.04 6.48
CA GLN A 154 -9.05 5.10 7.50
C GLN A 154 -9.80 6.37 7.09
N ILE A 155 -9.70 6.77 5.82
CA ILE A 155 -10.48 7.89 5.28
C ILE A 155 -11.97 7.59 5.41
N ASN A 156 -12.41 6.38 5.06
CA ASN A 156 -13.82 5.99 5.15
C ASN A 156 -14.31 5.99 6.61
N GLU A 157 -13.52 5.47 7.55
CA GLU A 157 -13.85 5.51 8.99
C GLU A 157 -13.93 6.94 9.55
N LEU A 158 -13.04 7.83 9.11
CA LEU A 158 -13.06 9.26 9.50
C LEU A 158 -14.18 10.06 8.83
N SER A 159 -14.81 9.54 7.78
CA SER A 159 -15.81 10.23 6.98
C SER A 159 -17.25 10.07 7.50
N ALA A 160 -17.47 9.28 8.55
CA ALA A 160 -18.78 9.10 9.19
C ALA A 160 -18.69 8.94 10.73
N PRO A 161 -18.05 9.88 11.45
CA PRO A 161 -17.95 9.81 12.90
C PRO A 161 -19.32 10.10 13.52
N ILE A 162 -19.78 9.23 14.42
CA ILE A 162 -20.92 9.57 15.30
C ILE A 162 -20.37 10.50 16.37
N VAL A 163 -20.85 11.74 16.40
CA VAL A 163 -20.41 12.78 17.33
C VAL A 163 -21.50 13.01 18.38
N PRO A 164 -21.34 12.54 19.62
CA PRO A 164 -22.27 12.87 20.71
C PRO A 164 -22.25 14.38 20.97
N ILE A 165 -23.43 15.00 21.06
CA ILE A 165 -23.57 16.45 21.27
C ILE A 165 -24.30 16.80 22.57
N GLN A 166 -25.14 15.89 23.08
CA GLN A 166 -25.78 15.95 24.40
C GLN A 166 -26.14 14.53 24.85
N GLU A 167 -26.58 14.36 26.09
CA GLU A 167 -27.00 13.05 26.60
C GLU A 167 -28.11 12.46 25.71
N GLY A 168 -27.91 11.21 25.26
CA GLY A 168 -28.84 10.53 24.37
C GLY A 168 -28.85 11.04 22.92
N VAL A 169 -28.10 12.07 22.54
CA VAL A 169 -28.16 12.64 21.17
C VAL A 169 -26.80 12.74 20.52
N ALA A 170 -26.72 12.29 19.26
CA ALA A 170 -25.52 12.36 18.44
C ALA A 170 -25.81 12.83 17.02
N VAL A 171 -24.78 13.37 16.37
CA VAL A 171 -24.80 13.77 14.96
C VAL A 171 -23.94 12.81 14.14
N LEU A 172 -24.44 12.40 12.97
CA LEU A 172 -23.72 11.66 11.95
C LEU A 172 -23.62 12.55 10.70
N PRO A 173 -22.52 13.30 10.51
CA PRO A 173 -22.32 14.11 9.33
C PRO A 173 -21.92 13.24 8.13
N LEU A 174 -22.59 13.41 7.01
CA LEU A 174 -22.24 12.79 5.73
C LEU A 174 -21.48 13.80 4.86
N ILE A 175 -20.18 13.57 4.68
CA ILE A 175 -19.28 14.51 3.97
C ILE A 175 -18.77 13.91 2.67
N GLY A 176 -18.91 14.60 1.55
CA GLY A 176 -18.38 14.17 0.24
C GLY A 176 -19.41 13.42 -0.61
N SER A 177 -18.99 12.41 -1.36
CA SER A 177 -19.89 11.56 -2.14
C SER A 177 -20.43 10.40 -1.29
N VAL A 178 -21.69 10.04 -1.54
CA VAL A 178 -22.33 8.84 -0.98
C VAL A 178 -22.61 7.86 -2.12
N ASP A 179 -21.81 6.80 -2.16
CA ASP A 179 -21.92 5.68 -3.10
C ASP A 179 -22.32 4.38 -2.36
N PHE A 180 -22.40 3.27 -3.11
CA PHE A 180 -22.80 1.97 -2.57
C PHE A 180 -21.86 1.49 -1.45
N GLU A 181 -20.54 1.58 -1.65
CA GLU A 181 -19.55 1.15 -0.65
C GLU A 181 -19.70 1.94 0.65
N ARG A 182 -19.97 3.24 0.56
CA ARG A 182 -20.20 4.07 1.74
C ARG A 182 -21.50 3.72 2.46
N ALA A 183 -22.58 3.45 1.74
CA ALA A 183 -23.83 3.02 2.34
C ALA A 183 -23.67 1.67 3.06
N GLU A 184 -22.96 0.71 2.47
CA GLU A 184 -22.61 -0.56 3.13
C GLU A 184 -21.73 -0.35 4.36
N HIS A 185 -20.74 0.55 4.28
CA HIS A 185 -19.90 0.88 5.44
C HIS A 185 -20.74 1.46 6.58
N LEU A 186 -21.65 2.39 6.30
CA LEU A 186 -22.56 2.96 7.29
C LEU A 186 -23.38 1.85 7.96
N LEU A 187 -24.02 1.00 7.17
CA LEU A 187 -24.89 -0.08 7.69
C LEU A 187 -24.12 -1.14 8.49
N ASN A 188 -22.94 -1.56 8.02
CA ASN A 188 -22.21 -2.69 8.59
C ASN A 188 -21.18 -2.31 9.65
N LYS A 189 -20.71 -1.05 9.68
CA LYS A 189 -19.63 -0.60 10.57
C LYS A 189 -20.00 0.57 11.48
N VAL A 190 -20.91 1.46 11.05
CA VAL A 190 -21.30 2.65 11.83
C VAL A 190 -22.56 2.39 12.65
N VAL A 191 -23.64 1.94 12.01
CA VAL A 191 -24.93 1.65 12.67
C VAL A 191 -24.79 0.73 13.89
N PRO A 192 -24.01 -0.38 13.86
CA PRO A 192 -23.86 -1.26 15.00
C PRO A 192 -23.18 -0.63 16.23
N LYS A 193 -22.47 0.50 16.06
CA LYS A 193 -21.81 1.22 17.15
C LYS A 193 -22.79 2.14 17.90
N ILE A 194 -23.90 2.55 17.28
CA ILE A 194 -24.80 3.57 17.85
C ILE A 194 -25.43 3.12 19.18
N PRO A 195 -25.95 1.89 19.33
CA PRO A 195 -26.50 1.45 20.62
C PRO A 195 -25.46 1.41 21.75
N GLN A 196 -24.19 1.15 21.41
CA GLN A 196 -23.10 1.12 22.40
C GLN A 196 -22.78 2.51 22.96
N LEU A 197 -23.12 3.56 22.21
CA LEU A 197 -22.95 4.96 22.59
C LEU A 197 -24.13 5.52 23.39
N ARG A 198 -25.14 4.69 23.71
CA ARG A 198 -26.39 5.10 24.40
C ARG A 198 -27.10 6.28 23.71
N VAL A 199 -27.09 6.25 22.37
CA VAL A 199 -27.78 7.25 21.56
C VAL A 199 -29.23 6.84 21.40
N GLU A 200 -30.13 7.74 21.77
CA GLU A 200 -31.59 7.64 21.62
C GLU A 200 -32.08 8.44 20.41
N CYS A 201 -31.40 9.54 20.09
CA CYS A 201 -31.67 10.37 18.91
C CYS A 201 -30.40 10.56 18.06
N LEU A 202 -30.50 10.22 16.77
CA LEU A 202 -29.44 10.43 15.79
C LEU A 202 -29.85 11.48 14.76
N ILE A 203 -29.07 12.56 14.66
CA ILE A 203 -29.19 13.56 13.62
C ILE A 203 -28.26 13.17 12.46
N ILE A 204 -28.81 12.82 11.31
CA ILE A 204 -28.03 12.56 10.09
C ILE A 204 -27.97 13.86 9.29
N ASP A 205 -26.77 14.41 9.09
CA ASP A 205 -26.58 15.68 8.38
C ASP A 205 -26.07 15.46 6.95
N PHE A 206 -26.87 15.91 5.98
CA PHE A 206 -26.62 15.81 4.55
C PHE A 206 -25.96 17.09 3.98
N SER A 207 -25.72 18.12 4.81
CA SER A 207 -25.22 19.43 4.37
C SER A 207 -23.88 19.34 3.62
N GLY A 208 -23.01 18.41 4.04
CA GLY A 208 -21.68 18.15 3.50
C GLY A 208 -21.63 17.24 2.27
N ILE A 209 -22.77 16.74 1.78
CA ILE A 209 -22.81 15.88 0.60
C ILE A 209 -22.68 16.72 -0.67
N VAL A 210 -21.78 16.29 -1.57
CA VAL A 210 -21.57 16.93 -2.88
C VAL A 210 -22.41 16.25 -3.95
N THR A 211 -22.42 14.91 -3.94
CA THR A 211 -23.19 14.08 -4.87
C THR A 211 -23.72 12.84 -4.15
N ILE A 212 -24.93 12.43 -4.53
CA ILE A 212 -25.52 11.16 -4.13
C ILE A 212 -26.06 10.51 -5.39
N ASP A 213 -25.67 9.25 -5.58
CA ASP A 213 -26.24 8.44 -6.64
C ASP A 213 -27.72 8.18 -6.32
N ALA A 214 -28.57 8.34 -7.32
CA ALA A 214 -29.98 8.10 -7.16
C ALA A 214 -30.24 6.64 -6.72
N GLU A 215 -29.46 5.66 -7.23
CA GLU A 215 -29.54 4.25 -6.80
C GLU A 215 -29.18 4.06 -5.32
N VAL A 216 -28.28 4.89 -4.81
CA VAL A 216 -27.78 4.83 -3.43
C VAL A 216 -28.71 5.52 -2.44
N ALA A 217 -29.55 6.45 -2.88
CA ALA A 217 -30.55 7.09 -2.04
C ALA A 217 -31.43 6.05 -1.31
N GLY A 218 -31.83 4.97 -1.99
CA GLY A 218 -32.59 3.87 -1.39
C GLY A 218 -31.86 3.18 -0.23
N HIS A 219 -30.53 3.00 -0.33
CA HIS A 219 -29.74 2.38 0.73
C HIS A 219 -29.66 3.26 1.99
N ILE A 220 -29.67 4.58 1.84
CA ILE A 220 -29.72 5.52 2.99
C ILE A 220 -31.05 5.39 3.75
N PHE A 221 -32.16 5.13 3.04
CA PHE A 221 -33.45 4.89 3.69
C PHE A 221 -33.52 3.54 4.39
N ASN A 222 -32.86 2.50 3.85
CA ASN A 222 -32.70 1.24 4.58
C ASN A 222 -31.95 1.45 5.91
N ILE A 223 -30.94 2.32 5.94
CA ILE A 223 -30.25 2.67 7.19
C ILE A 223 -31.23 3.34 8.18
N TYR A 224 -32.07 4.26 7.72
CA TYR A 224 -33.12 4.84 8.56
C TYR A 224 -34.06 3.79 9.14
N ASP A 225 -34.54 2.85 8.33
CA ASP A 225 -35.45 1.79 8.79
C ASP A 225 -34.77 0.89 9.83
N VAL A 226 -33.50 0.52 9.62
CA VAL A 226 -32.71 -0.25 10.59
C VAL A 226 -32.56 0.51 11.90
N LEU A 227 -32.22 1.80 11.87
CA LEU A 227 -32.11 2.63 13.07
C LEU A 227 -33.43 2.73 13.83
N ARG A 228 -34.55 2.90 13.12
CA ARG A 228 -35.89 2.93 13.72
C ARG A 228 -36.23 1.60 14.38
N LEU A 229 -35.90 0.46 13.75
CA LEU A 229 -36.10 -0.87 14.32
C LEU A 229 -35.22 -1.12 15.56
N LEU A 230 -34.05 -0.46 15.65
CA LEU A 230 -33.21 -0.45 16.84
C LEU A 230 -33.71 0.51 17.94
N GLY A 231 -34.84 1.19 17.72
CA GLY A 231 -35.44 2.12 18.68
C GLY A 231 -34.78 3.50 18.71
N ILE A 232 -33.97 3.84 17.70
CA ILE A 232 -33.30 5.14 17.61
C ILE A 232 -34.19 6.11 16.85
N ASN A 233 -34.48 7.27 17.45
CA ASN A 233 -35.17 8.36 16.78
C ASN A 233 -34.23 9.05 15.79
N VAL A 234 -34.58 9.09 14.51
CA VAL A 234 -33.72 9.65 13.46
C VAL A 234 -34.27 10.97 12.94
N ILE A 235 -33.43 12.00 12.96
CA ILE A 235 -33.70 13.32 12.37
C ILE A 235 -32.76 13.52 11.18
N MET A 236 -33.29 13.95 10.04
CA MET A 236 -32.46 14.29 8.88
C MET A 236 -32.32 15.80 8.72
N THR A 237 -31.11 16.28 8.40
CA THR A 237 -30.85 17.71 8.22
C THR A 237 -30.05 18.00 6.95
N GLY A 238 -30.07 19.24 6.46
CA GLY A 238 -29.20 19.66 5.35
C GLY A 238 -29.54 19.05 3.99
N ILE A 239 -30.75 18.50 3.81
CA ILE A 239 -31.21 17.96 2.52
C ILE A 239 -31.43 19.11 1.53
N ARG A 240 -30.65 19.14 0.44
CA ARG A 240 -30.77 20.16 -0.62
C ARG A 240 -31.99 19.90 -1.53
N PRO A 241 -32.59 20.94 -2.14
CA PRO A 241 -33.78 20.79 -3.00
C PRO A 241 -33.62 19.78 -4.13
N GLU A 242 -32.43 19.72 -4.75
CA GLU A 242 -32.15 18.80 -5.85
C GLU A 242 -32.19 17.33 -5.37
N LEU A 243 -31.70 17.07 -4.16
CA LEU A 243 -31.76 15.75 -3.54
C LEU A 243 -33.20 15.40 -3.20
N ALA A 244 -33.92 16.29 -2.50
CA ALA A 244 -35.32 16.07 -2.14
C ALA A 244 -36.17 15.74 -3.37
N THR A 245 -35.97 16.47 -4.48
CA THR A 245 -36.69 16.24 -5.74
C THR A 245 -36.43 14.85 -6.31
N LYS A 246 -35.16 14.41 -6.35
CA LYS A 246 -34.79 13.08 -6.86
C LYS A 246 -35.42 11.95 -6.04
N VAL A 247 -35.47 12.10 -4.72
CA VAL A 247 -36.04 11.06 -3.87
C VAL A 247 -37.57 11.00 -4.01
N VAL A 248 -38.25 12.15 -4.05
CA VAL A 248 -39.71 12.21 -4.24
C VAL A 248 -40.13 11.55 -5.56
N HIS A 249 -39.38 11.77 -6.64
CA HIS A 249 -39.65 11.12 -7.93
C HIS A 249 -39.54 9.59 -7.91
N ARG A 250 -38.83 9.01 -6.93
CA ARG A 250 -38.71 7.55 -6.76
C ARG A 250 -39.84 6.93 -5.94
N GLY A 251 -40.80 7.72 -5.46
CA GLY A 251 -41.96 7.22 -4.72
C GLY A 251 -41.65 6.73 -3.31
N ILE A 252 -40.55 7.21 -2.71
CA ILE A 252 -40.22 6.91 -1.31
C ILE A 252 -41.15 7.73 -0.40
N ASP A 253 -41.80 7.06 0.55
CA ASP A 253 -42.74 7.70 1.48
C ASP A 253 -42.00 8.48 2.56
N PHE A 254 -42.10 9.81 2.49
CA PHE A 254 -41.46 10.72 3.43
C PHE A 254 -42.26 11.02 4.70
N SER A 255 -43.50 10.52 4.82
CA SER A 255 -44.40 10.87 5.93
C SER A 255 -43.86 10.50 7.31
N SER A 256 -42.91 9.56 7.38
CA SER A 256 -42.29 9.07 8.60
C SER A 256 -41.00 9.79 9.00
N PHE A 257 -40.47 10.70 8.17
CA PHE A 257 -39.19 11.36 8.43
C PHE A 257 -39.36 12.71 9.12
N THR A 258 -38.62 12.91 10.21
CA THR A 258 -38.46 14.23 10.81
C THR A 258 -37.29 14.94 10.12
N THR A 259 -37.55 16.12 9.55
CA THR A 259 -36.52 16.86 8.80
C THR A 259 -36.42 18.32 9.26
N TYR A 260 -35.20 18.85 9.26
CA TYR A 260 -34.92 20.27 9.50
C TYR A 260 -33.91 20.80 8.47
N SER A 261 -33.85 22.12 8.30
CA SER A 261 -32.94 22.71 7.31
C SER A 261 -31.46 22.56 7.70
N ASN A 262 -31.16 22.56 9.01
CA ASN A 262 -29.81 22.45 9.54
C ASN A 262 -29.81 21.79 10.94
N VAL A 263 -28.62 21.38 11.38
CA VAL A 263 -28.41 20.71 12.68
C VAL A 263 -28.87 21.59 13.86
N MET A 264 -28.70 22.91 13.79
CA MET A 264 -29.12 23.82 14.87
C MET A 264 -30.63 23.75 15.12
N GLN A 265 -31.45 23.82 14.08
CA GLN A 265 -32.91 23.68 14.18
C GLN A 265 -33.33 22.29 14.70
N ALA A 266 -32.61 21.24 14.31
CA ALA A 266 -32.87 19.91 14.85
C ALA A 266 -32.61 19.85 16.35
N ILE A 267 -31.51 20.43 16.82
CA ILE A 267 -31.19 20.50 18.26
C ILE A 267 -32.26 21.29 19.03
N GLU A 268 -32.66 22.46 18.52
CA GLU A 268 -33.70 23.29 19.15
C GLU A 268 -35.07 22.58 19.27
N SER A 269 -35.34 21.59 18.42
CA SER A 269 -36.56 20.81 18.46
C SER A 269 -36.58 19.70 19.52
N ILE A 270 -35.39 19.26 19.95
CA ILE A 270 -35.21 18.21 20.95
C ILE A 270 -35.30 18.88 22.32
N LYS A 271 -36.30 18.47 23.12
CA LYS A 271 -36.52 18.99 24.47
C LYS A 271 -35.74 18.21 25.52
#